data_AF-A0A7Y0BI22-F1
#
_entry.id   AF-A0A7Y0BI22-F1
#
_cell.length_a   1.000
_cell.length_b   1.000
_cell.length_c   1.000
_cell.angle_alpha   90.00
_cell.angle_beta   90.00
_cell.angle_gamma   90.00
#
_symmetry.space_group_name_H-M   'P 1'
#
loop_
_entity.id
_entity.type
_entity.pdbx_description
1 polymer ?
#
loop_
_entity_poly.entity_id
_entity_poly.type
_entity_poly.pdbx_seq_one_letter_code
_entity_poly.pdbx_strand_id
1 'polypeptide(L)'
;MFLVDMLWLRVIATAWYAQGLGHLLASSPNLAAAGIFYLLFPAGLLIFTVLPFENSSLPRVVAMGALFGFFAYATYDLSNLATLKDWPVSITLLDIAWGSVVSGLSAGAGKFCLQALE
;
A
#
# COMPACT_ATOMS: atom_id res chain seq x y z
N MET A 1 -0.84 -0.51 8.51
CA MET A 1 -1.06 0.27 7.29
C MET A 1 -1.23 1.76 7.58
N PHE A 2 -2.38 2.24 8.05
CA PHE A 2 -2.67 3.68 8.23
C PHE A 2 -1.57 4.50 8.96
N LEU A 3 -1.07 4.03 10.11
CA LEU A 3 -0.01 4.74 10.84
C LEU A 3 1.32 4.79 10.09
N VAL A 4 1.63 3.72 9.35
CA VAL A 4 2.86 3.61 8.56
C VAL A 4 2.78 4.51 7.33
N ASP A 5 1.61 4.58 6.69
CA ASP A 5 1.35 5.50 5.57
C ASP A 5 1.31 6.96 6.01
N MET A 6 0.83 7.25 7.21
CA MET A 6 0.86 8.61 7.75
C MET A 6 2.29 9.11 7.93
N LEU A 7 3.23 8.24 8.30
CA LEU A 7 4.66 8.58 8.36
C LEU A 7 5.22 8.85 6.96
N TRP A 8 4.89 8.00 5.99
CA TRP A 8 5.30 8.14 4.59
C TRP A 8 4.83 9.45 3.96
N LEU A 9 3.54 9.74 4.09
CA LEU A 9 2.88 10.91 3.51
C LEU A 9 3.41 12.23 4.07
N ARG A 10 3.86 12.22 5.33
CA ARG A 10 4.32 13.43 6.03
C ARG A 10 5.81 13.73 5.83
N VAL A 11 6.62 12.71 5.52
CA VAL A 11 8.09 12.86 5.50
C VAL A 11 8.67 12.74 4.08
N ILE A 12 8.13 11.84 3.24
CA ILE A 12 8.80 11.46 1.99
C ILE A 12 7.92 11.76 0.77
N ALA A 13 6.64 11.37 0.80
CA ALA A 13 5.80 11.43 -0.38
C ALA A 13 5.41 12.87 -0.77
N THR A 14 5.17 13.76 0.18
CA THR A 14 4.61 15.09 -0.12
C THR A 14 5.49 15.91 -1.05
N ALA A 15 6.81 15.91 -0.85
CA ALA A 15 7.73 16.65 -1.71
C ALA A 15 7.88 16.01 -3.11
N TRP A 16 7.93 14.68 -3.17
CA TRP A 16 8.11 13.93 -4.41
C TRP A 16 6.86 13.93 -5.29
N TYR A 17 5.69 13.72 -4.70
CA TYR A 17 4.41 13.79 -5.41
C TYR A 17 4.12 15.22 -5.85
N ALA A 18 4.43 16.25 -5.04
CA ALA A 18 4.25 17.64 -5.47
C ALA A 18 5.15 18.01 -6.66
N GLN A 19 6.40 17.52 -6.70
CA GLN A 19 7.31 17.78 -7.80
C GLN A 19 6.98 16.99 -9.07
N GLY A 20 6.62 15.71 -8.95
CA GLY A 20 6.37 14.84 -10.10
C GLY A 20 4.93 14.83 -10.60
N LEU A 21 3.97 15.01 -9.71
CA LEU A 21 2.52 14.89 -9.99
C LEU A 21 1.76 16.18 -9.72
N GLY A 22 2.43 17.29 -9.40
CA GLY A 22 1.78 18.55 -9.02
C GLY A 22 0.72 19.05 -10.01
N HIS A 23 0.91 18.79 -11.31
CA HIS A 23 -0.04 19.14 -12.36
C HIS A 23 -1.30 18.24 -12.40
N LEU A 24 -1.25 17.07 -11.76
CA LEU A 24 -2.36 16.11 -11.62
C LEU A 24 -3.01 16.16 -10.23
N LEU A 25 -2.37 16.80 -9.25
CA LEU A 25 -2.89 16.87 -7.88
C LEU A 25 -4.16 17.74 -7.83
N ALA A 26 -5.21 17.18 -7.23
CA ALA A 26 -6.42 17.93 -6.95
C ALA A 26 -6.17 19.04 -5.93
N SER A 27 -6.91 20.15 -6.04
CA SER A 27 -6.86 21.27 -5.09
C SER A 27 -7.26 20.89 -3.66
N SER A 28 -8.05 19.82 -3.51
CA SER A 28 -8.38 19.21 -2.23
C SER A 28 -8.46 17.69 -2.36
N PRO A 29 -8.04 16.93 -1.33
CA PRO A 29 -8.14 15.47 -1.35
C PRO A 29 -9.59 14.99 -1.34
N ASN A 30 -9.89 13.94 -2.11
CA ASN A 30 -11.17 13.24 -1.99
C ASN A 30 -11.16 12.31 -0.76
N LEU A 31 -11.69 12.81 0.36
CA LEU A 31 -11.72 12.08 1.63
C LEU A 31 -12.58 10.81 1.59
N ALA A 32 -13.63 10.77 0.77
CA ALA A 32 -14.48 9.60 0.64
C ALA A 32 -13.71 8.45 -0.02
N ALA A 33 -13.03 8.72 -1.14
CA ALA A 33 -12.20 7.73 -1.82
C ALA A 33 -11.06 7.23 -0.91
N ALA A 34 -10.40 8.14 -0.18
CA ALA A 34 -9.36 7.79 0.78
C ALA A 34 -9.91 6.87 1.90
N GLY A 35 -11.07 7.22 2.47
CA GLY A 35 -11.72 6.41 3.50
C GLY A 35 -12.06 5.00 3.01
N ILE A 36 -12.62 4.88 1.81
CA ILE A 36 -12.93 3.58 1.19
C ILE A 36 -11.65 2.76 1.00
N PHE A 37 -10.57 3.35 0.49
CA PHE A 37 -9.28 2.67 0.34
C PHE A 37 -8.76 2.13 1.68
N TYR A 38 -8.78 2.95 2.73
CA TYR A 38 -8.31 2.55 4.05
C TYR A 38 -9.17 1.47 4.74
N LEU A 39 -10.36 1.19 4.23
CA LEU A 39 -11.17 0.05 4.66
C LEU A 39 -10.93 -1.18 3.77
N LEU A 40 -10.95 -1.00 2.45
CA LEU A 40 -10.87 -2.10 1.49
C LEU A 40 -9.50 -2.75 1.45
N PHE A 41 -8.42 -1.96 1.51
CA PHE A 41 -7.08 -2.51 1.35
C PHE A 41 -6.68 -3.42 2.52
N PRO A 42 -6.87 -3.02 3.80
CA PRO A 42 -6.66 -3.93 4.92
C PRO A 42 -7.58 -5.15 4.89
N ALA A 43 -8.84 -5.00 4.45
CA ALA A 43 -9.75 -6.14 4.29
C ALA A 43 -9.22 -7.14 3.25
N GLY A 44 -8.68 -6.65 2.12
CA GLY A 44 -7.99 -7.47 1.13
C GLY A 44 -6.80 -8.21 1.72
N LEU A 45 -5.95 -7.54 2.50
CA LEU A 45 -4.86 -8.21 3.22
C LEU A 45 -5.37 -9.31 4.15
N LEU A 46 -6.44 -9.08 4.91
CA LEU A 46 -7.03 -10.10 5.77
C LEU A 46 -7.49 -11.32 4.97
N ILE A 47 -8.28 -11.09 3.91
CA ILE A 47 -8.90 -12.14 3.09
C ILE A 47 -7.86 -12.96 2.32
N PHE A 48 -6.86 -12.31 1.72
CA PHE A 48 -5.93 -12.97 0.80
C PHE A 48 -4.61 -13.37 1.44
N THR A 49 -4.26 -12.82 2.60
CA THR A 49 -2.92 -13.01 3.19
C THR A 49 -2.92 -13.41 4.66
N VAL A 50 -3.72 -12.78 5.53
CA VAL A 50 -3.65 -13.08 6.97
C VAL A 50 -4.43 -14.34 7.33
N LEU A 51 -5.73 -14.39 7.01
CA LEU A 51 -6.59 -15.54 7.36
C LEU A 51 -6.15 -16.84 6.66
N PRO A 52 -5.86 -16.87 5.34
CA PRO A 52 -5.48 -18.12 4.68
C PRO A 52 -4.14 -18.69 5.15
N PHE A 53 -3.28 -17.86 5.76
CA PHE A 53 -1.94 -18.24 6.17
C PHE A 53 -1.71 -18.07 7.69
N GLU A 54 -2.77 -18.00 8.50
CA GLU A 54 -2.69 -17.79 9.96
C GLU A 54 -1.79 -18.85 10.64
N ASN A 55 -1.91 -20.11 10.22
CA ASN A 55 -1.15 -21.25 10.73
C ASN A 55 0.23 -21.42 10.07
N SER A 56 0.61 -20.56 9.11
CA SER A 56 1.92 -20.60 8.45
C SER A 56 3.01 -19.94 9.29
N SER A 57 4.28 -20.01 8.87
CA SER A 57 5.35 -19.24 9.50
C SER A 57 5.17 -17.72 9.29
N LEU A 58 5.67 -16.89 10.21
CA LEU A 58 5.60 -15.43 10.08
C LEU A 58 6.23 -14.92 8.76
N PRO A 59 7.42 -15.38 8.33
CA PRO A 59 8.01 -14.96 7.06
C PRO A 59 7.11 -15.25 5.86
N ARG A 60 6.34 -16.35 5.89
CA ARG A 60 5.41 -16.68 4.81
C ARG A 60 4.26 -15.68 4.72
N VAL A 61 3.66 -15.31 5.85
CA VAL A 61 2.58 -14.29 5.88
C VAL A 61 3.08 -12.94 5.42
N VAL A 62 4.27 -12.53 5.88
CA VAL A 62 4.90 -11.27 5.44
C VAL A 62 5.18 -11.29 3.94
N ALA A 63 5.70 -12.40 3.39
CA ALA A 63 5.96 -12.53 1.96
C ALA A 63 4.67 -12.48 1.12
N MET A 64 3.59 -13.13 1.56
CA MET A 64 2.29 -13.07 0.88
C MET A 64 1.67 -11.67 0.96
N GLY A 65 1.77 -11.00 2.10
CA GLY A 65 1.41 -9.59 2.27
C GLY A 65 2.19 -8.68 1.33
N ALA A 66 3.49 -8.89 1.21
CA ALA A 66 4.34 -8.10 0.32
C ALA A 66 4.01 -8.32 -1.16
N LEU A 67 3.74 -9.56 -1.58
CA LEU A 67 3.29 -9.85 -2.95
C LEU A 67 1.93 -9.24 -3.25
N PHE A 68 0.98 -9.30 -2.32
CA PHE A 68 -0.31 -8.64 -2.47
C PHE A 68 -0.13 -7.12 -2.69
N GLY A 69 0.68 -6.48 -1.84
CA GLY A 69 1.05 -5.07 -1.97
C GLY A 69 1.71 -4.77 -3.32
N PHE A 70 2.71 -5.57 -3.70
CA PHE A 70 3.40 -5.45 -4.98
C PHE A 70 2.43 -5.40 -6.15
N PHE A 71 1.52 -6.39 -6.27
CA PHE A 71 0.59 -6.44 -7.39
C PHE A 71 -0.41 -5.28 -7.36
N ALA A 72 -0.92 -4.90 -6.20
CA ALA A 72 -1.89 -3.80 -6.09
C ALA A 72 -1.28 -2.46 -6.52
N TYR A 73 -0.11 -2.11 -5.97
CA TYR A 73 0.59 -0.86 -6.30
C TYR A 73 1.12 -0.90 -7.74
N ALA A 74 1.71 -2.02 -8.19
CA ALA A 74 2.16 -2.15 -9.57
C ALA A 74 1.02 -2.01 -10.57
N THR A 75 -0.16 -2.54 -10.28
CA THR A 75 -1.33 -2.37 -11.16
C THR A 75 -1.71 -0.90 -11.29
N TYR A 76 -1.74 -0.14 -10.19
CA TYR A 76 -2.03 1.29 -10.22
C TYR A 76 -0.94 2.08 -10.96
N ASP A 77 0.31 1.96 -10.52
CA ASP A 77 1.41 2.77 -11.02
C ASP A 77 1.80 2.45 -12.46
N LEU A 78 1.86 1.18 -12.85
CA LEU A 78 2.22 0.81 -14.22
C LEU A 78 1.10 1.16 -15.21
N SER A 79 -0.17 1.09 -14.78
CA SER A 79 -1.29 1.53 -15.62
C SER A 79 -1.27 3.04 -15.81
N ASN A 80 -0.96 3.82 -14.78
CA ASN A 80 -0.78 5.26 -14.89
C ASN A 80 0.45 5.61 -15.75
N LEU A 81 1.58 4.92 -15.56
CA LEU A 81 2.77 5.10 -16.38
C LEU A 81 2.51 4.81 -17.87
N ALA A 82 1.61 3.88 -18.18
CA ALA A 82 1.22 3.54 -19.54
C ALA A 82 0.22 4.52 -20.17
N THR A 83 -0.59 5.22 -19.37
CA THR A 83 -1.76 5.97 -19.87
C THR A 83 -1.68 7.49 -19.66
N LEU A 84 -0.96 7.96 -18.65
CA LEU A 84 -0.84 9.36 -18.30
C LEU A 84 0.46 9.96 -18.84
N LYS A 85 0.35 11.17 -19.38
CA LYS A 85 1.51 11.92 -19.89
C LYS A 85 2.38 12.37 -18.73
N ASP A 86 3.71 12.30 -18.91
CA ASP A 86 4.71 12.80 -17.96
C ASP A 86 4.63 12.15 -16.56
N TRP A 87 4.10 10.92 -16.47
CA TRP A 87 4.09 10.14 -15.22
C TRP A 87 5.51 9.68 -14.85
N PRO A 88 6.01 10.00 -13.64
CA PRO A 88 7.40 9.76 -13.27
C PRO A 88 7.67 8.30 -12.86
N VAL A 89 8.57 7.64 -13.60
CA VAL A 89 9.05 6.26 -13.31
C VAL A 89 9.61 6.13 -11.89
N SER A 90 10.25 7.18 -11.37
CA SER A 90 10.79 7.18 -10.01
C SER A 90 9.71 7.04 -8.95
N ILE A 91 8.54 7.67 -9.13
CA ILE A 91 7.41 7.51 -8.21
C ILE A 91 6.85 6.09 -8.33
N THR A 92 6.67 5.58 -9.54
CA THR A 92 6.22 4.20 -9.76
C THR A 92 7.07 3.17 -9.02
N LEU A 93 8.39 3.23 -9.17
CA LEU A 93 9.28 2.26 -8.50
C LEU A 93 9.24 2.42 -6.97
N LEU A 94 9.18 3.65 -6.49
CA LEU A 94 9.15 3.96 -5.07
C LEU A 94 7.84 3.50 -4.42
N ASP A 95 6.69 3.75 -5.07
CA ASP A 95 5.37 3.43 -4.55
C ASP A 95 5.14 1.91 -4.55
N ILE A 96 5.59 1.20 -5.59
CA ILE A 96 5.58 -0.27 -5.62
C ILE A 96 6.43 -0.85 -4.47
N ALA A 97 7.65 -0.35 -4.28
CA ALA A 97 8.53 -0.82 -3.23
C ALA A 97 7.94 -0.56 -1.84
N TRP A 98 7.44 0.66 -1.62
CA TRP A 98 6.82 1.06 -0.36
C TRP A 98 5.54 0.25 -0.08
N GLY A 99 4.64 0.15 -1.06
CA GLY A 99 3.40 -0.62 -0.97
C GLY A 99 3.64 -2.08 -0.65
N SER A 100 4.68 -2.68 -1.23
CA SER A 100 5.10 -4.05 -0.90
C SER A 100 5.55 -4.18 0.56
N VAL A 101 6.41 -3.27 1.03
CA VAL A 101 6.93 -3.29 2.40
C VAL A 101 5.81 -3.09 3.42
N VAL A 102 4.99 -2.04 3.26
CA VAL A 102 3.91 -1.73 4.20
C VAL A 102 2.85 -2.83 4.25
N SER A 103 2.55 -3.45 3.11
CA SER A 103 1.60 -4.56 3.04
C SER A 103 2.12 -5.80 3.76
N GLY A 104 3.40 -6.15 3.55
CA GLY A 104 4.05 -7.25 4.26
C GLY A 104 4.10 -7.04 5.78
N LEU A 105 4.50 -5.85 6.23
CA LEU A 105 4.52 -5.49 7.65
C LEU A 105 3.10 -5.50 8.25
N SER A 106 2.11 -5.00 7.52
CA SER A 106 0.72 -4.98 7.97
C SER A 106 0.11 -6.38 8.07
N ALA A 107 0.43 -7.28 7.14
CA ALA A 107 0.01 -8.68 7.21
C ALA A 107 0.67 -9.41 8.40
N GLY A 108 1.96 -9.18 8.64
CA GLY A 108 2.67 -9.72 9.81
C GLY A 108 2.07 -9.23 11.12
N ALA A 109 1.77 -7.93 11.23
CA ALA A 109 1.07 -7.37 12.39
C ALA A 109 -0.34 -7.95 12.55
N GLY A 110 -1.09 -8.10 11.45
CA GLY A 110 -2.42 -8.70 11.44
C GLY A 110 -2.41 -10.13 11.99
N LYS A 111 -1.38 -10.92 11.64
CA LYS A 111 -1.19 -12.26 12.20
C LYS A 111 -1.01 -12.24 13.72
N PHE A 112 -0.15 -11.37 14.24
CA PHE A 112 0.05 -11.26 15.69
C PHE A 112 -1.23 -10.85 16.41
N CYS A 113 -2.01 -9.93 15.85
CA CYS A 113 -3.31 -9.56 16.41
C CYS A 113 -4.28 -10.75 16.43
N LEU A 114 -4.32 -11.55 15.37
CA LEU A 114 -5.17 -12.73 15.31
C LEU A 114 -4.80 -13.76 16.38
N GLN A 115 -3.50 -14.05 16.53
CA GLN A 115 -3.01 -14.99 17.56
C GLN A 115 -3.25 -14.51 18.99
N ALA A 116 -3.40 -13.20 19.23
CA ALA A 116 -3.69 -12.65 20.55
C ALA A 116 -5.19 -12.71 20.92
N LEU A 117 -6.05 -13.04 19.97
CA LEU A 117 -7.50 -13.17 20.16
C LEU A 117 -7.95 -14.63 20.39
N GLU A 118 -7.03 -15.59 20.21
CA GLU A 118 -7.20 -17.02 20.48
C GLU A 118 -6.67 -17.40 21.87
#